data_AF-A0A1H7W7N3-F1
#
_entry.id   AF-A0A1H7W7N3-F1
#
_cell.length_a   1.000
_cell.length_b   1.000
_cell.length_c   1.000
_cell.angle_alpha   90.00
_cell.angle_beta   90.00
_cell.angle_gamma   90.00
#
_symmetry.space_group_name_H-M   'P 1'
#
loop_
_entity.id
_entity.type
_entity.pdbx_description
1 polymer ?
#
loop_
_entity_poly.entity_id
_entity_poly.type
_entity_poly.pdbx_seq_one_letter_code
_entity_poly.pdbx_strand_id
1 'polypeptide(L)'
;MTDSISPPRCACTCCAADQDQPRDPARRSMLGGALALSALAIPGVALAQATPVRKPEVGDKLAFMLGDRKDQEVKPDDVKVGAEPVLAYPLAPDGKVLLAKANLLTVVRLAPDQLKPASAKNAADGIVAFSSLCTHYGCPITTLHPDKTKIVCNCHGSIFDATDRGAVAQGPATRRLAMLPLAMKDGAIVVAGKFDGPLGPPTS
;
A
#
# COMPACT_ATOMS: atom_id res chain seq x y z
N MET A 1 45.05 47.07 22.92
CA MET A 1 45.07 45.63 22.64
C MET A 1 43.62 45.16 22.62
N THR A 2 43.02 45.11 21.44
CA THR A 2 41.72 44.48 21.21
C THR A 2 41.83 43.79 19.86
N ASP A 3 41.99 42.49 19.90
CA ASP A 3 42.13 41.62 18.73
C ASP A 3 40.82 41.59 17.93
N SER A 4 40.94 41.86 16.64
CA SER A 4 39.84 41.84 15.68
C SER A 4 39.74 40.43 15.09
N ILE A 5 38.68 39.70 15.42
CA ILE A 5 38.41 38.35 14.90
C ILE A 5 37.77 38.49 13.51
N SER A 6 38.47 37.99 12.48
CA SER A 6 37.94 37.84 11.11
C SER A 6 36.86 36.75 11.03
N PRO A 7 35.80 36.94 10.21
CA PRO A 7 34.83 35.88 9.94
C PRO A 7 35.37 34.84 8.92
N PRO A 8 34.84 33.61 8.92
CA PRO A 8 35.32 32.55 8.05
C PRO A 8 34.90 32.79 6.59
N ARG A 9 35.84 32.51 5.68
CA ARG A 9 35.61 32.53 4.24
C ARG A 9 34.77 31.31 3.83
N CYS A 10 33.57 31.59 3.31
CA CYS A 10 32.69 30.62 2.68
C CYS A 10 33.33 30.13 1.36
N ALA A 11 33.58 28.83 1.25
CA ALA A 11 34.11 28.19 0.05
C ALA A 11 33.01 27.37 -0.64
N CYS A 12 31.96 28.03 -1.17
CA CYS A 12 30.99 27.40 -2.09
C CYS A 12 30.45 28.42 -3.10
N THR A 13 30.29 27.97 -4.34
CA THR A 13 30.13 28.72 -5.61
C THR A 13 28.75 29.34 -5.84
N CYS A 14 28.00 29.72 -4.79
CA CYS A 14 26.62 30.21 -4.96
C CYS A 14 26.47 31.75 -4.92
N CYS A 15 27.55 32.52 -4.78
CA CYS A 15 27.48 33.97 -4.55
C CYS A 15 27.78 34.88 -5.76
N ALA A 16 27.80 34.38 -6.99
CA ALA A 16 28.03 35.24 -8.15
C ALA A 16 27.01 34.99 -9.25
N ALA A 17 25.94 35.78 -9.26
CA ALA A 17 25.33 36.36 -10.46
C ALA A 17 24.03 37.09 -10.08
N ASP A 18 24.18 38.32 -9.61
CA ASP A 18 23.18 39.35 -9.84
C ASP A 18 23.50 39.96 -11.22
N GLN A 19 22.60 39.84 -12.19
CA GLN A 19 22.70 40.50 -13.49
C GLN A 19 21.34 41.10 -13.83
N ASP A 20 21.19 42.35 -13.40
CA ASP A 20 20.27 43.35 -13.91
C ASP A 20 20.52 43.52 -15.42
N GLN A 21 19.50 43.26 -16.24
CA GLN A 21 19.57 43.54 -17.69
C GLN A 21 18.35 44.35 -18.12
N PRO A 22 18.54 45.53 -18.76
CA PRO A 22 17.46 46.45 -19.09
C PRO A 22 16.59 45.93 -20.24
N ARG A 23 15.29 46.16 -20.11
CA ARG A 23 14.29 45.83 -21.15
C ARG A 23 14.28 46.93 -22.22
N ASP A 24 14.70 46.58 -23.43
CA ASP A 24 14.70 47.46 -24.61
C ASP A 24 13.29 47.49 -25.27
N PRO A 25 12.63 48.67 -25.43
CA PRO A 25 11.21 48.76 -25.78
C PRO A 25 10.90 48.80 -27.30
N ALA A 26 11.83 48.43 -28.19
CA ALA A 26 11.72 48.72 -29.62
C ALA A 26 11.77 47.49 -30.56
N ARG A 27 10.85 46.52 -30.41
CA ARG A 27 10.60 45.55 -31.50
C ARG A 27 9.13 45.12 -31.58
N ARG A 28 8.29 46.12 -31.77
CA ARG A 28 6.94 45.98 -32.34
C ARG A 28 7.04 45.73 -33.85
N SER A 29 6.08 44.94 -34.33
CA SER A 29 5.65 44.75 -35.71
C SER A 29 6.21 43.54 -36.44
N MET A 30 5.32 42.58 -36.73
CA MET A 30 5.03 41.99 -38.05
C MET A 30 4.01 40.85 -37.81
N LEU A 31 2.72 41.21 -37.82
CA LEU A 31 1.66 40.26 -38.19
C LEU A 31 1.78 40.02 -39.70
N GLY A 32 1.72 38.76 -40.14
CA GLY A 32 1.53 38.44 -41.56
C GLY A 32 2.17 37.14 -42.00
N GLY A 33 1.62 36.01 -41.58
CA GLY A 33 2.02 34.70 -42.09
C GLY A 33 0.93 33.67 -41.86
N ALA A 34 0.06 33.49 -42.86
CA ALA A 34 -0.97 32.46 -42.86
C ALA A 34 -0.31 31.07 -42.94
N LEU A 35 -0.51 30.26 -41.90
CA LEU A 35 -0.31 28.81 -41.96
C LEU A 35 -1.69 28.16 -41.90
N ALA A 36 -2.18 27.74 -43.07
CA ALA A 36 -3.29 26.80 -43.16
C ALA A 36 -2.81 25.46 -42.57
N LEU A 37 -3.07 25.24 -41.28
CA LEU A 37 -3.01 23.92 -40.69
C LEU A 37 -4.24 23.15 -41.14
N SER A 38 -4.04 22.31 -42.15
CA SER A 38 -4.91 21.19 -42.46
C SER A 38 -5.21 20.42 -41.17
N ALA A 39 -6.47 20.44 -40.74
CA ALA A 39 -6.97 19.60 -39.67
C ALA A 39 -6.93 18.14 -40.15
N LEU A 40 -5.79 17.48 -39.99
CA LEU A 40 -5.76 16.03 -39.89
C LEU A 40 -6.50 15.66 -38.61
N ALA A 41 -7.78 15.28 -38.78
CA ALA A 41 -8.51 14.56 -37.75
C ALA A 41 -7.72 13.27 -37.47
N ILE A 42 -6.92 13.27 -36.40
CA ILE A 42 -6.34 12.03 -35.87
C ILE A 42 -7.55 11.21 -35.41
N PRO A 43 -7.83 10.04 -36.02
CA PRO A 43 -8.91 9.18 -35.56
C PRO A 43 -8.67 8.84 -34.08
N GLY A 44 -9.74 8.97 -33.29
CA GLY A 44 -9.72 9.01 -31.83
C GLY A 44 -8.68 8.10 -31.19
N VAL A 45 -7.77 8.71 -30.44
CA VAL A 45 -7.08 8.04 -29.35
C VAL A 45 -8.15 7.73 -28.32
N ALA A 46 -8.73 6.53 -28.40
CA ALA A 46 -9.57 6.01 -27.33
C ALA A 46 -8.69 5.93 -26.08
N LEU A 47 -8.88 6.86 -25.15
CA LEU A 47 -8.33 6.77 -23.81
C LEU A 47 -8.81 5.44 -23.22
N ALA A 48 -7.91 4.46 -23.12
CA ALA A 48 -8.19 3.21 -22.46
C ALA A 48 -8.63 3.53 -21.02
N GLN A 49 -9.92 3.44 -20.75
CA GLN A 49 -10.45 3.62 -19.40
C GLN A 49 -9.90 2.46 -18.57
N ALA A 50 -9.16 2.79 -17.50
CA ALA A 50 -8.66 1.79 -16.58
C ALA A 50 -9.85 0.98 -16.04
N THR A 51 -9.87 -0.32 -16.34
CA THR A 51 -10.92 -1.20 -15.81
C THR A 51 -10.85 -1.15 -14.27
N PRO A 52 -11.96 -0.88 -13.58
CA PRO A 52 -11.97 -0.86 -12.13
C PRO A 52 -11.45 -2.17 -11.55
N VAL A 53 -10.51 -2.09 -10.60
CA VAL A 53 -10.01 -3.26 -9.88
C VAL A 53 -11.15 -3.88 -9.08
N ARG A 54 -11.48 -5.16 -9.33
CA ARG A 54 -12.43 -5.92 -8.50
C ARG A 54 -11.88 -6.02 -7.07
N LYS A 55 -12.72 -5.64 -6.12
CA LYS A 55 -12.43 -5.76 -4.68
C LYS A 55 -12.76 -7.18 -4.18
N PRO A 56 -12.24 -7.61 -3.03
CA PRO A 56 -12.67 -8.86 -2.42
C PRO A 56 -14.17 -8.82 -2.12
N GLU A 57 -14.87 -9.91 -2.40
CA GLU A 57 -16.30 -10.08 -2.12
C GLU A 57 -16.54 -11.28 -1.21
N VAL A 58 -17.70 -11.31 -0.56
CA VAL A 58 -18.09 -12.42 0.31
C VAL A 58 -18.10 -13.73 -0.47
N GLY A 59 -17.43 -14.74 0.06
CA GLY A 59 -17.29 -16.05 -0.58
C GLY A 59 -16.04 -16.22 -1.45
N ASP A 60 -15.30 -15.14 -1.74
CA ASP A 60 -13.95 -15.27 -2.30
C ASP A 60 -13.08 -16.08 -1.33
N LYS A 61 -12.28 -17.00 -1.85
CA LYS A 61 -11.25 -17.73 -1.10
C LYS A 61 -9.94 -16.93 -1.10
N LEU A 62 -8.87 -17.51 -0.58
CA LEU A 62 -7.52 -16.93 -0.63
C LEU A 62 -6.60 -17.80 -1.49
N ALA A 63 -5.69 -17.18 -2.23
CA ALA A 63 -4.65 -17.87 -3.01
C ALA A 63 -3.25 -17.32 -2.69
N PHE A 64 -2.24 -18.20 -2.69
CA PHE A 64 -0.86 -17.79 -2.40
C PHE A 64 -0.36 -16.79 -3.42
N MET A 65 0.31 -15.74 -2.93
CA MET A 65 0.92 -14.74 -3.79
C MET A 65 2.17 -15.26 -4.52
N LEU A 66 3.00 -16.05 -3.82
CA LEU A 66 4.34 -16.48 -4.25
C LEU A 66 4.62 -17.95 -3.93
N GLY A 67 5.79 -18.42 -4.38
CA GLY A 67 6.31 -19.77 -4.14
C GLY A 67 5.71 -20.82 -5.07
N ASP A 68 6.05 -22.10 -4.83
CA ASP A 68 5.62 -23.23 -5.66
C ASP A 68 4.09 -23.42 -5.69
N ARG A 69 3.42 -22.89 -4.67
CA ARG A 69 1.97 -22.91 -4.52
C ARG A 69 1.28 -21.64 -5.00
N LYS A 70 1.99 -20.75 -5.70
CA LYS A 70 1.44 -19.52 -6.26
C LYS A 70 0.12 -19.80 -6.98
N ASP A 71 -0.86 -18.93 -6.72
CA ASP A 71 -2.21 -18.93 -7.28
C ASP A 71 -3.09 -20.13 -6.85
N GLN A 72 -2.55 -21.10 -6.11
CA GLN A 72 -3.33 -22.17 -5.49
C GLN A 72 -4.04 -21.68 -4.22
N GLU A 73 -5.15 -22.31 -3.86
CA GLU A 73 -5.92 -22.00 -2.66
C GLU A 73 -5.07 -22.15 -1.37
N VAL A 74 -5.16 -21.16 -0.48
CA VAL A 74 -4.67 -21.22 0.90
C VAL A 74 -5.69 -21.96 1.74
N LYS A 75 -5.30 -23.12 2.25
CA LYS A 75 -6.10 -23.95 3.17
C LYS A 75 -5.83 -23.52 4.62
N PRO A 76 -6.77 -23.77 5.56
CA PRO A 76 -6.56 -23.48 6.98
C PRO A 76 -5.26 -24.03 7.56
N ASP A 77 -4.87 -25.24 7.15
CA ASP A 77 -3.64 -25.88 7.61
C ASP A 77 -2.37 -25.24 7.06
N ASP A 78 -2.44 -24.37 6.07
CA ASP A 78 -1.27 -23.67 5.55
C ASP A 78 -0.86 -22.49 6.43
N VAL A 79 -1.79 -21.97 7.24
CA VAL A 79 -1.55 -20.85 8.13
C VAL A 79 -1.35 -21.38 9.55
N LYS A 80 -0.11 -21.59 9.95
CA LYS A 80 0.24 -22.15 11.27
C LYS A 80 0.29 -21.05 12.34
N VAL A 81 -0.11 -21.39 13.56
CA VAL A 81 -0.02 -20.47 14.72
C VAL A 81 1.43 -20.05 14.94
N GLY A 82 1.68 -18.74 14.99
CA GLY A 82 3.01 -18.18 15.26
C GLY A 82 4.06 -18.38 14.13
N ALA A 83 3.64 -18.86 12.96
CA ALA A 83 4.48 -18.93 11.77
C ALA A 83 4.46 -17.60 11.00
N GLU A 84 5.44 -17.42 10.11
CA GLU A 84 5.51 -16.24 9.26
C GLU A 84 4.20 -16.01 8.47
N PRO A 85 3.87 -14.75 8.14
CA PRO A 85 2.64 -14.45 7.45
C PRO A 85 2.58 -15.10 6.07
N VAL A 86 1.42 -15.67 5.74
CA VAL A 86 1.10 -16.06 4.37
C VAL A 86 0.68 -14.83 3.60
N LEU A 87 1.37 -14.53 2.51
CA LEU A 87 0.97 -13.48 1.59
C LEU A 87 -0.01 -14.05 0.57
N ALA A 88 -1.17 -13.42 0.45
CA ALA A 88 -2.27 -13.95 -0.35
C ALA A 88 -3.03 -12.87 -1.12
N TYR A 89 -3.74 -13.32 -2.15
CA TYR A 89 -4.76 -12.54 -2.85
C TYR A 89 -6.13 -13.21 -2.70
N PRO A 90 -7.24 -12.48 -2.85
CA PRO A 90 -8.55 -13.09 -3.01
C PRO A 90 -8.59 -13.95 -4.29
N LEU A 91 -9.22 -15.10 -4.17
CA LEU A 91 -9.50 -16.08 -5.23
C LEU A 91 -11.00 -16.09 -5.45
N ALA A 92 -11.45 -15.60 -6.60
CA ALA A 92 -12.86 -15.58 -6.95
C ALA A 92 -13.41 -17.01 -7.16
N PRO A 93 -14.73 -17.22 -7.02
CA PRO A 93 -15.35 -18.55 -7.20
C PRO A 93 -15.13 -19.18 -8.58
N ASP A 94 -14.85 -18.36 -9.60
CA ASP A 94 -14.53 -18.80 -10.96
C ASP A 94 -13.06 -19.24 -11.12
N GLY A 95 -12.27 -19.25 -10.04
CA GLY A 95 -10.86 -19.61 -10.03
C GLY A 95 -9.91 -18.46 -10.36
N LYS A 96 -10.41 -17.24 -10.58
CA LYS A 96 -9.57 -16.08 -10.89
C LYS A 96 -8.94 -15.48 -9.63
N VAL A 97 -7.62 -15.35 -9.60
CA VAL A 97 -6.91 -14.58 -8.58
C VAL A 97 -7.03 -13.08 -8.85
N LEU A 98 -7.47 -12.31 -7.86
CA LEU A 98 -7.66 -10.86 -7.96
C LEU A 98 -6.35 -10.09 -7.76
N LEU A 99 -5.43 -10.23 -8.70
CA LEU A 99 -4.11 -9.60 -8.67
C LEU A 99 -4.21 -8.07 -8.77
N ALA A 100 -4.12 -7.41 -7.62
CA ALA A 100 -3.98 -5.95 -7.54
C ALA A 100 -3.29 -5.58 -6.23
N LYS A 101 -2.49 -4.51 -6.22
CA LYS A 101 -1.81 -4.03 -5.00
C LYS A 101 -2.79 -3.80 -3.84
N ALA A 102 -3.98 -3.27 -4.11
CA ALA A 102 -5.04 -3.06 -3.13
C ALA A 102 -5.61 -4.35 -2.52
N ASN A 103 -5.44 -5.48 -3.19
CA ASN A 103 -5.96 -6.78 -2.77
C ASN A 103 -4.89 -7.67 -2.11
N LEU A 104 -3.64 -7.21 -1.99
CA LEU A 104 -2.60 -8.01 -1.33
C LEU A 104 -2.88 -8.09 0.18
N LEU A 105 -2.88 -9.32 0.71
CA LEU A 105 -3.18 -9.63 2.10
C LEU A 105 -1.96 -10.16 2.82
N THR A 106 -1.83 -9.77 4.08
CA THR A 106 -0.97 -10.41 5.08
C THR A 106 -1.86 -11.25 5.98
N VAL A 107 -1.71 -12.57 5.92
CA VAL A 107 -2.54 -13.54 6.63
C VAL A 107 -1.72 -14.21 7.72
N VAL A 108 -2.20 -14.18 8.96
CA VAL A 108 -1.55 -14.83 10.11
C VAL A 108 -2.57 -15.62 10.92
N ARG A 109 -2.10 -16.64 11.64
CA ARG A 109 -2.92 -17.38 12.59
C ARG A 109 -2.42 -17.12 14.01
N LEU A 110 -3.34 -16.73 14.87
CA LEU A 110 -3.13 -16.52 16.30
C LEU A 110 -3.87 -17.61 17.07
N ALA A 111 -3.48 -17.83 18.32
CA ALA A 111 -4.30 -18.63 19.22
C ALA A 111 -5.64 -17.89 19.44
N PRO A 112 -6.81 -18.55 19.32
CA PRO A 112 -8.10 -17.86 19.38
C PRO A 112 -8.34 -17.06 20.66
N ASP A 113 -7.78 -17.50 21.79
CA ASP A 113 -7.85 -16.85 23.10
C ASP A 113 -7.01 -15.56 23.20
N GLN A 114 -6.07 -15.34 22.28
CA GLN A 114 -5.28 -14.11 22.21
C GLN A 114 -6.02 -13.00 21.45
N LEU A 115 -7.03 -13.33 20.64
CA LEU A 115 -7.75 -12.34 19.85
C LEU A 115 -8.68 -11.50 20.71
N LYS A 116 -8.58 -10.16 20.58
CA LYS A 116 -9.59 -9.28 21.17
C LYS A 116 -10.95 -9.50 20.51
N PRO A 117 -12.09 -9.27 21.22
CA PRO A 117 -13.42 -9.59 20.70
C PRO A 117 -13.72 -9.03 19.30
N ALA A 118 -13.24 -7.81 19.02
CA ALA A 118 -13.47 -7.16 17.73
C ALA A 118 -12.66 -7.80 16.58
N SER A 119 -11.50 -8.38 16.85
CA SER A 119 -10.73 -9.19 15.89
C SER A 119 -11.33 -10.58 15.76
N ALA A 120 -11.69 -11.21 16.87
CA ALA A 120 -12.24 -12.57 16.91
C ALA A 120 -13.51 -12.70 16.05
N LYS A 121 -14.38 -11.68 16.06
CA LYS A 121 -15.59 -11.64 15.22
C LYS A 121 -15.31 -11.75 13.71
N ASN A 122 -14.11 -11.33 13.28
CA ASN A 122 -13.71 -11.25 11.88
C ASN A 122 -12.59 -12.27 11.53
N ALA A 123 -12.32 -13.21 12.44
CA ALA A 123 -11.31 -14.25 12.27
C ALA A 123 -11.94 -15.58 11.87
N ALA A 124 -11.24 -16.36 11.05
CA ALA A 124 -11.60 -17.72 10.70
C ALA A 124 -10.70 -18.69 11.48
N ASP A 125 -11.18 -19.25 12.60
CA ASP A 125 -10.40 -20.21 13.42
C ASP A 125 -9.00 -19.68 13.84
N GLY A 126 -8.99 -18.44 14.35
CA GLY A 126 -7.77 -17.73 14.74
C GLY A 126 -7.01 -17.09 13.57
N ILE A 127 -7.42 -17.34 12.32
CA ILE A 127 -6.81 -16.77 11.12
C ILE A 127 -7.40 -15.38 10.88
N VAL A 128 -6.51 -14.39 10.79
CA VAL A 128 -6.84 -13.00 10.49
C VAL A 128 -6.12 -12.56 9.22
N ALA A 129 -6.77 -11.72 8.43
CA ALA A 129 -6.19 -11.11 7.24
C ALA A 129 -6.25 -9.59 7.33
N PHE A 130 -5.13 -8.96 7.00
CA PHE A 130 -5.01 -7.51 6.87
C PHE A 130 -4.61 -7.15 5.46
N SER A 131 -4.93 -5.93 5.02
CA SER A 131 -4.24 -5.34 3.88
C SER A 131 -2.74 -5.38 4.15
N SER A 132 -1.98 -5.91 3.20
CA SER A 132 -0.51 -5.95 3.30
C SER A 132 0.11 -4.56 3.13
N LEU A 133 -0.67 -3.55 2.76
CA LEU A 133 -0.17 -2.20 2.55
C LEU A 133 0.00 -1.49 3.89
N CYS A 134 1.26 -1.29 4.29
CA CYS A 134 1.59 -0.47 5.44
C CYS A 134 0.98 0.94 5.30
N THR A 135 0.35 1.41 6.36
CA THR A 135 -0.29 2.73 6.42
C THR A 135 0.68 3.91 6.50
N HIS A 136 1.99 3.66 6.49
CA HIS A 136 3.01 4.70 6.36
C HIS A 136 3.23 5.08 4.89
N TYR A 137 3.95 4.24 4.13
CA TYR A 137 4.26 4.47 2.70
C TYR A 137 3.85 3.30 1.78
N GLY A 138 2.99 2.39 2.25
CA GLY A 138 2.39 1.36 1.40
C GLY A 138 3.32 0.20 1.03
N CYS A 139 4.42 0.01 1.76
CA CYS A 139 5.24 -1.19 1.68
C CYS A 139 4.44 -2.44 2.09
N PRO A 140 4.71 -3.61 1.47
CA PRO A 140 4.12 -4.87 1.90
C PRO A 140 4.59 -5.25 3.32
N ILE A 141 3.70 -5.83 4.11
CA ILE A 141 3.97 -6.33 5.46
C ILE A 141 4.17 -7.84 5.36
N THR A 142 5.39 -8.30 5.60
CA THR A 142 5.78 -9.68 5.24
C THR A 142 6.38 -10.47 6.39
N THR A 143 6.44 -9.90 7.60
CA THR A 143 7.20 -10.49 8.71
C THR A 143 6.37 -10.52 9.97
N LEU A 144 6.46 -11.62 10.71
CA LEU A 144 5.94 -11.74 12.07
C LEU A 144 6.98 -11.26 13.07
N HIS A 145 6.55 -10.49 14.06
CA HIS A 145 7.38 -10.08 15.17
C HIS A 145 7.75 -11.30 16.06
N PRO A 146 8.91 -11.31 16.75
CA PRO A 146 9.31 -12.42 17.61
C PRO A 146 8.31 -12.80 18.71
N ASP A 147 7.48 -11.86 19.17
CA ASP A 147 6.39 -12.10 20.13
C ASP A 147 5.17 -12.85 19.56
N LYS A 148 5.22 -13.19 18.27
CA LYS A 148 4.23 -14.00 17.52
C LYS A 148 2.82 -13.42 17.43
N THR A 149 2.61 -12.20 17.91
CA THR A 149 1.30 -11.54 17.96
C THR A 149 1.22 -10.27 17.14
N LYS A 150 2.36 -9.79 16.63
CA LYS A 150 2.46 -8.56 15.85
C LYS A 150 3.06 -8.82 14.48
N ILE A 151 2.72 -7.99 13.51
CA ILE A 151 3.28 -8.01 12.15
C ILE A 151 4.10 -6.75 11.90
N VAL A 152 5.20 -6.90 11.17
CA VAL A 152 6.24 -5.87 11.02
C VAL A 152 6.38 -5.44 9.56
N CYS A 153 6.35 -4.13 9.35
CA CYS A 153 6.76 -3.51 8.11
C CYS A 153 8.27 -3.19 8.17
N ASN A 154 9.06 -3.92 7.39
CA ASN A 154 10.52 -3.80 7.41
C ASN A 154 11.07 -2.55 6.71
N CYS A 155 10.23 -1.74 6.04
CA CYS A 155 10.71 -0.52 5.39
C CYS A 155 11.17 0.55 6.40
N HIS A 156 10.39 0.77 7.47
CA HIS A 156 10.65 1.82 8.46
C HIS A 156 10.31 1.37 9.89
N GLY A 157 10.11 0.06 10.11
CA GLY A 157 9.89 -0.52 11.43
C GLY A 157 8.50 -0.25 12.04
N SER A 158 7.46 -0.02 11.24
CA SER A 158 6.09 0.01 11.80
C SER A 158 5.65 -1.38 12.23
N ILE A 159 5.10 -1.49 13.44
CA ILE A 159 4.62 -2.75 14.02
C ILE A 159 3.13 -2.60 14.28
N PHE A 160 2.37 -3.63 13.89
CA PHE A 160 0.92 -3.66 14.04
C PHE A 160 0.50 -4.87 14.88
N ASP A 161 -0.39 -4.66 15.83
CA ASP A 161 -0.95 -5.70 16.70
C ASP A 161 -2.02 -6.50 15.94
N ALA A 162 -1.70 -7.75 15.60
CA ALA A 162 -2.61 -8.64 14.89
C ALA A 162 -3.74 -9.16 15.80
N THR A 163 -3.57 -9.09 17.13
CA THR A 163 -4.62 -9.45 18.09
C THR A 163 -5.73 -8.40 18.16
N ASP A 164 -5.42 -7.16 17.80
CA ASP A 164 -6.29 -5.98 17.92
C ASP A 164 -6.44 -5.22 16.60
N ARG A 165 -7.07 -5.85 15.60
CA ARG A 165 -7.47 -5.23 14.32
C ARG A 165 -6.35 -4.47 13.60
N GLY A 166 -5.10 -4.91 13.76
CA GLY A 166 -3.93 -4.28 13.16
C GLY A 166 -3.62 -2.91 13.75
N ALA A 167 -3.94 -2.68 15.03
CA ALA A 167 -3.63 -1.45 15.75
C ALA A 167 -2.14 -1.13 15.67
N VAL A 168 -1.79 0.16 15.59
CA VAL A 168 -0.37 0.55 15.60
C VAL A 168 0.21 0.28 16.98
N ALA A 169 1.21 -0.60 17.05
CA ALA A 169 1.96 -0.86 18.27
C ALA A 169 3.24 -0.02 18.33
N GLN A 170 3.89 0.20 17.18
CA GLN A 170 5.13 0.98 17.09
C GLN A 170 5.33 1.58 15.69
N GLY A 171 6.13 2.66 15.61
CA GLY A 171 6.70 3.17 14.37
C GLY A 171 5.94 4.36 13.78
N PRO A 172 6.34 4.81 12.57
CA PRO A 172 5.82 6.05 12.01
C PRO A 172 4.39 5.95 11.45
N ALA A 173 3.85 4.75 11.26
CA ALA A 173 2.45 4.59 10.87
C ALA A 173 1.52 5.17 11.95
N THR A 174 0.58 6.03 11.58
CA THR A 174 -0.35 6.68 12.53
C THR A 174 -1.76 6.09 12.50
N ARG A 175 -2.02 5.13 11.61
CA ARG A 175 -3.34 4.50 11.44
C ARG A 175 -3.20 2.98 11.42
N ARG A 176 -4.15 2.30 12.05
CA ARG A 176 -4.26 0.84 12.01
C ARG A 176 -4.41 0.31 10.59
N LEU A 177 -4.04 -0.95 10.38
CA LEU A 177 -4.31 -1.65 9.12
C LEU A 177 -5.81 -1.88 8.92
N ALA A 178 -6.22 -2.00 7.66
CA ALA A 178 -7.55 -2.47 7.33
C ALA A 178 -7.59 -4.00 7.45
N MET A 179 -8.49 -4.51 8.28
CA MET A 179 -8.75 -5.94 8.43
C MET A 179 -9.76 -6.37 7.37
N LEU A 180 -9.53 -7.51 6.72
CA LEU A 180 -10.51 -8.16 5.86
C LEU A 180 -11.21 -9.25 6.68
N PRO A 181 -12.53 -9.16 6.92
CA PRO A 181 -13.25 -10.20 7.65
C PRO A 181 -13.16 -11.54 6.95
N LEU A 182 -12.83 -12.58 7.70
CA LEU A 182 -12.80 -13.97 7.25
C LEU A 182 -13.81 -14.81 8.02
N ALA A 183 -14.23 -15.92 7.41
CA ALA A 183 -15.00 -16.97 8.07
C ALA A 183 -14.55 -18.35 7.59
N MET A 184 -14.84 -19.36 8.41
CA MET A 184 -14.78 -20.76 7.99
C MET A 184 -16.09 -21.14 7.30
N LYS A 185 -16.02 -21.66 6.07
CA LYS A 185 -17.18 -22.20 5.35
C LYS A 185 -16.77 -23.46 4.62
N ASP A 186 -17.46 -24.57 4.89
CA ASP A 186 -17.22 -25.87 4.26
C ASP A 186 -15.75 -26.31 4.31
N GLY A 187 -15.07 -26.04 5.43
CA GLY A 187 -13.65 -26.36 5.63
C GLY A 187 -12.65 -25.41 4.94
N ALA A 188 -13.12 -24.37 4.24
CA ALA A 188 -12.28 -23.38 3.58
C ALA A 188 -12.31 -22.02 4.31
N ILE A 189 -11.23 -21.24 4.11
CA ILE A 189 -11.16 -19.84 4.51
C ILE A 189 -11.86 -19.03 3.42
N VAL A 190 -12.88 -18.27 3.78
CA VAL A 190 -13.59 -17.38 2.86
C VAL A 190 -13.64 -15.96 3.38
N VAL A 191 -13.63 -15.00 2.46
CA VAL A 191 -13.93 -13.60 2.76
C VAL A 191 -15.37 -13.49 3.24
N ALA A 192 -15.56 -12.83 4.37
CA ALA A 192 -16.85 -12.67 5.05
C ALA A 192 -17.37 -11.22 5.01
N GLY A 193 -16.61 -10.28 4.46
CA GLY A 193 -17.01 -8.89 4.35
C GLY A 193 -16.01 -8.02 3.62
N LYS A 194 -16.30 -6.72 3.56
CA LYS A 194 -15.39 -5.71 3.01
C LYS A 194 -14.29 -5.38 4.02
N PHE A 195 -13.17 -4.83 3.53
CA PHE A 195 -12.17 -4.21 4.39
C PHE A 195 -12.82 -3.20 5.36
N ASP A 196 -12.39 -3.24 6.61
CA ASP A 196 -12.98 -2.45 7.70
C ASP A 196 -12.39 -1.03 7.84
N GLY A 197 -11.62 -0.58 6.85
CA GLY A 197 -10.92 0.70 6.88
C GLY A 197 -10.18 1.03 5.57
N PRO A 198 -9.60 2.23 5.47
CA PRO A 198 -8.83 2.64 4.30
C PRO A 198 -7.53 1.85 4.14
N LEU A 199 -7.15 1.59 2.89
CA LEU A 199 -5.97 0.79 2.54
C LEU A 199 -4.74 1.69 2.40
N GLY A 200 -3.57 1.20 2.80
CA GLY A 200 -2.30 1.89 2.59
C GLY A 200 -2.20 3.27 3.28
N PRO A 201 -1.33 4.17 2.80
CA PRO A 201 -1.10 5.49 3.40
C PRO A 201 -2.35 6.38 3.45
N PRO A 202 -2.46 7.32 4.41
CA PRO A 202 -3.42 8.41 4.33
C PRO A 202 -3.28 9.17 3.01
N THR A 203 -4.39 9.38 2.31
CA THR A 203 -4.46 10.32 1.20
C THR A 203 -4.83 11.68 1.79
N SER A 204 -3.88 12.62 1.78
CA SER A 204 -4.13 14.04 2.10
C SER A 204 -5.00 14.69 1.04
#